data_AF-A8WZC0-F1
#
_entry.id   AF-A8WZC0-F1
#
_cell.length_a   1.000
_cell.length_b   1.000
_cell.length_c   1.000
_cell.angle_alpha   90.00
_cell.angle_beta   90.00
_cell.angle_gamma   90.00
#
_symmetry.space_group_name_H-M   'P 1'
#
loop_
_entity.id
_entity.type
_entity.pdbx_description
1 polymer ?
#
loop_
_entity_poly.entity_id
_entity_poly.type
_entity_poly.pdbx_seq_one_letter_code
_entity_poly.pdbx_strand_id
1 'polypeptide(L)'
;MEFSIELQDHEGVVHREFRSTFSYQDTLYHLNGEVQSKLNIDRKYQELFLEGQRLGGFSEDKLQTLGLKHRSKVVVRHNMVASWKAFVDTFELARQASAQKQFIRLERTVGQALGHLMPLVDAKLLVAYPQFDLIFRQFEGNFSRYMDQEYKFIESAAHKYFSKVFADNPECPTLHIKCEKKGPEEDGVQGGLICYIMRSKSPIGKFYVKEHMAHATGQHADLRELFVYKLLELIGVGPKVHFIPNVHYSSFGLYIGTEEVPSFRRADTNGLEISSEVHAQRALLRRLLFVKDLHSKNYGLNGDGKLSIIDIQDFVQPEMVHKYLEGYQSWKGSKEIRIQVAKDCIQNWNLQENFERANTAISMQKELFKMHSVSYKPSRNFDDYFVQINNNLNALMERLK
;
A
#
# COMPACT_ATOMS: atom_id res chain seq x y z
N MET A 1 -8.32 -43.33 13.03
CA MET A 1 -9.56 -43.10 12.28
C MET A 1 -9.22 -42.32 11.03
N GLU A 2 -9.84 -42.61 9.88
CA GLU A 2 -9.62 -41.87 8.64
C GLU A 2 -10.94 -41.18 8.32
N PHE A 3 -10.94 -39.88 8.00
CA PHE A 3 -12.14 -39.13 7.64
C PHE A 3 -12.04 -38.65 6.20
N SER A 4 -13.19 -38.59 5.50
CA SER A 4 -13.34 -37.77 4.29
C SER A 4 -13.83 -36.39 4.72
N ILE A 5 -13.14 -35.34 4.28
CA ILE A 5 -13.42 -33.96 4.64
C ILE A 5 -13.76 -33.21 3.35
N GLU A 6 -14.97 -32.66 3.29
CA GLU A 6 -15.48 -31.94 2.13
C GLU A 6 -15.71 -30.47 2.47
N LEU A 7 -15.08 -29.58 1.71
CA LEU A 7 -15.43 -28.17 1.69
C LEU A 7 -16.68 -27.97 0.85
N GLN A 8 -17.77 -27.55 1.48
CA GLN A 8 -19.03 -27.25 0.81
C GLN A 8 -19.41 -25.78 0.99
N ASP A 9 -20.27 -25.27 0.11
CA ASP A 9 -21.02 -24.03 0.34
C ASP A 9 -22.39 -24.29 0.99
N HIS A 10 -23.21 -23.25 1.11
CA HIS A 10 -24.57 -23.37 1.67
C HIS A 10 -25.56 -24.07 0.71
N GLU A 11 -25.23 -24.20 -0.57
CA GLU A 11 -26.04 -24.92 -1.56
C GLU A 11 -25.65 -26.40 -1.63
N GLY A 12 -24.65 -26.82 -0.85
CA GLY A 12 -24.17 -28.21 -0.78
C GLY A 12 -23.22 -28.58 -1.90
N VAL A 13 -22.75 -27.61 -2.70
CA VAL A 13 -21.77 -27.85 -3.75
C VAL A 13 -20.42 -28.16 -3.10
N VAL A 14 -19.83 -29.29 -3.48
CA VAL A 14 -18.49 -29.69 -3.02
C VAL A 14 -17.45 -28.96 -3.87
N HIS A 15 -16.63 -28.14 -3.22
CA HIS A 15 -15.58 -27.36 -3.89
C HIS A 15 -14.20 -28.00 -3.75
N ARG A 16 -14.00 -28.76 -2.67
CA ARG A 16 -12.76 -29.51 -2.42
C ARG A 16 -13.03 -30.68 -1.50
N GLU A 17 -12.31 -31.77 -1.72
CA GLU A 17 -12.31 -32.93 -0.82
C GLU A 17 -10.87 -33.33 -0.51
N PHE A 18 -10.63 -33.79 0.72
CA PHE A 18 -9.41 -34.50 1.08
C PHE A 18 -9.67 -35.52 2.18
N ARG A 19 -8.72 -36.43 2.38
CA ARG A 19 -8.75 -37.37 3.50
C ARG A 19 -7.67 -37.02 4.50
N SER A 20 -7.96 -37.24 5.78
CA SER A 20 -6.95 -37.13 6.82
C SER A 20 -7.18 -38.17 7.91
N THR A 21 -6.08 -38.55 8.58
CA THR A 21 -6.05 -39.61 9.59
C THR A 21 -5.83 -39.02 10.97
N PHE A 22 -6.67 -39.42 11.91
CA PHE A 22 -6.67 -38.95 13.30
C PHE A 22 -6.49 -40.13 14.27
N SER A 23 -5.80 -39.90 15.37
CA SER A 23 -5.73 -40.85 16.49
C SER A 23 -7.05 -40.90 17.27
N TYR A 24 -7.21 -41.87 18.17
CA TYR A 24 -8.37 -41.93 19.08
C TYR A 24 -8.32 -40.86 20.19
N GLN A 25 -7.17 -40.23 20.41
CA GLN A 25 -7.01 -39.14 21.37
C GLN A 25 -7.20 -37.76 20.74
N ASP A 26 -7.27 -37.69 19.41
CA ASP A 26 -7.42 -36.43 18.71
C ASP A 26 -8.79 -35.82 19.00
N THR A 27 -8.78 -34.51 19.15
CA THR A 27 -9.92 -33.69 19.56
C THR A 27 -10.44 -32.87 18.38
N LEU A 28 -11.59 -32.22 18.56
CA LEU A 28 -12.13 -31.29 17.57
C LEU A 28 -11.10 -30.19 17.20
N TYR A 29 -10.32 -29.71 18.18
CA TYR A 29 -9.21 -28.77 17.97
C TYR A 29 -8.18 -29.26 16.92
N HIS A 30 -7.85 -30.55 16.93
CA HIS A 30 -6.93 -31.17 15.98
C HIS A 30 -7.54 -31.21 14.57
N LEU A 31 -8.81 -31.61 14.46
CA LEU A 31 -9.54 -31.60 13.19
C LEU A 31 -9.64 -30.18 12.61
N ASN A 32 -9.97 -29.16 13.43
CA ASN A 32 -9.97 -27.76 13.01
C ASN A 32 -8.58 -27.29 12.55
N GLY A 33 -7.51 -27.75 13.20
CA GLY A 33 -6.13 -27.46 12.81
C GLY A 33 -5.79 -28.04 11.44
N GLU A 34 -6.19 -29.28 11.18
CA GLU A 34 -6.01 -29.92 9.88
C GLU A 34 -6.79 -29.20 8.78
N VAL A 35 -8.05 -28.82 9.04
CA VAL A 35 -8.86 -28.00 8.13
C VAL A 35 -8.18 -26.67 7.84
N GLN A 36 -7.65 -25.98 8.84
CA GLN A 36 -6.93 -24.72 8.65
C GLN A 36 -5.70 -24.90 7.77
N SER A 37 -4.90 -25.94 8.03
CA SER A 37 -3.68 -26.23 7.25
C SER A 37 -3.99 -26.54 5.78
N LYS A 38 -5.03 -27.35 5.51
CA LYS A 38 -5.34 -27.82 4.15
C LYS A 38 -6.17 -26.85 3.34
N LEU A 39 -7.13 -26.16 3.98
CA LEU A 39 -8.10 -25.27 3.33
C LEU A 39 -7.81 -23.78 3.54
N ASN A 40 -6.84 -23.42 4.38
CA ASN A 40 -6.49 -22.03 4.72
C ASN A 40 -7.68 -21.23 5.31
N ILE A 41 -8.58 -21.92 6.03
CA ILE A 41 -9.71 -21.30 6.73
C ILE A 41 -9.33 -21.19 8.20
N ASP A 42 -9.22 -19.97 8.73
CA ASP A 42 -8.97 -19.79 10.17
C ASP A 42 -10.10 -20.41 11.00
N ARG A 43 -9.75 -21.01 12.13
CA ARG A 43 -10.68 -21.78 12.97
C ARG A 43 -12.00 -21.04 13.26
N LYS A 44 -11.94 -19.74 13.59
CA LYS A 44 -13.11 -18.88 13.86
C LYS A 44 -14.12 -18.79 12.71
N TYR A 45 -13.73 -19.16 11.49
CA TYR A 45 -14.58 -19.15 10.30
C TYR A 45 -15.05 -20.53 9.86
N GLN A 46 -14.59 -21.59 10.51
CA GLN A 46 -14.95 -22.97 10.18
C GLN A 46 -16.29 -23.35 10.83
N GLU A 47 -17.17 -23.96 10.04
CA GLU A 47 -18.35 -24.67 10.52
C GLU A 47 -18.26 -26.12 10.08
N LEU A 48 -18.11 -27.03 11.04
CA LEU A 48 -17.99 -28.45 10.77
C LEU A 48 -19.32 -29.15 11.03
N PHE A 49 -19.68 -30.10 10.17
CA PHE A 49 -20.90 -30.87 10.26
C PHE A 49 -20.63 -32.36 10.09
N LEU A 50 -21.33 -33.16 10.88
CA LEU A 50 -21.39 -34.61 10.77
C LEU A 50 -22.87 -34.98 10.57
N GLU A 51 -23.19 -35.64 9.44
CA GLU A 51 -24.57 -36.07 9.14
C GLU A 51 -25.60 -34.91 9.23
N GLY A 52 -25.18 -33.70 8.85
CA GLY A 52 -26.01 -32.49 8.91
C GLY A 52 -26.07 -31.81 10.29
N GLN A 53 -25.57 -32.46 11.34
CA GLN A 53 -25.47 -31.84 12.67
C GLN A 53 -24.17 -31.06 12.81
N ARG A 54 -24.27 -29.82 13.29
CA ARG A 54 -23.11 -28.96 13.51
C ARG A 54 -22.30 -29.48 14.70
N LEU A 55 -21.00 -29.69 14.47
CA LEU A 55 -20.03 -29.92 15.54
C LEU A 55 -19.69 -28.56 16.16
N GLY A 56 -20.04 -28.37 17.43
CA GLY A 56 -19.91 -27.08 18.11
C GLY A 56 -18.50 -26.79 18.63
N GLY A 57 -18.03 -25.56 18.42
CA GLY A 57 -16.91 -24.96 19.17
C GLY A 57 -15.49 -25.35 18.74
N PHE A 58 -14.52 -24.95 19.58
CA PHE A 58 -13.10 -25.31 19.52
C PHE A 58 -12.74 -26.16 20.74
N SER A 59 -13.56 -27.17 21.04
CA SER A 59 -13.45 -27.94 22.27
C SER A 59 -12.32 -28.96 22.22
N GLU A 60 -11.87 -29.36 23.40
CA GLU A 60 -10.99 -30.52 23.61
C GLU A 60 -11.77 -31.85 23.63
N ASP A 61 -13.02 -31.83 23.15
CA ASP A 61 -13.82 -33.05 23.05
C ASP A 61 -13.18 -33.99 22.04
N LYS A 62 -13.08 -35.27 22.42
CA LYS A 62 -12.53 -36.30 21.56
C LYS A 62 -13.44 -36.49 20.35
N LEU A 63 -12.85 -36.69 19.18
CA LEU A 63 -13.62 -36.88 17.95
C LEU A 63 -14.61 -38.06 18.06
N GLN A 64 -14.22 -39.11 18.78
CA GLN A 64 -15.07 -40.27 19.02
C GLN A 64 -16.29 -39.97 19.90
N THR A 65 -16.15 -39.10 20.91
CA THR A 65 -17.28 -38.71 21.79
C THR A 65 -18.28 -37.82 21.04
N LEU A 66 -17.82 -37.14 19.99
CA LEU A 66 -18.66 -36.38 19.06
C LEU A 66 -19.31 -37.26 17.97
N GLY A 67 -19.14 -38.58 18.05
CA GLY A 67 -19.75 -39.53 17.11
C GLY A 67 -18.97 -39.77 15.83
N LEU A 68 -17.78 -39.18 15.65
CA LEU A 68 -16.92 -39.46 14.50
C LEU A 68 -16.31 -40.87 14.63
N LYS A 69 -16.37 -41.63 13.53
CA LYS A 69 -15.88 -43.00 13.40
C LYS A 69 -14.97 -43.09 12.18
N HIS A 70 -14.26 -44.22 12.03
CA HIS A 70 -13.50 -44.46 10.80
C HIS A 70 -14.44 -44.38 9.58
N ARG A 71 -14.00 -43.65 8.56
CA ARG A 71 -14.73 -43.28 7.33
C ARG A 71 -15.91 -42.33 7.52
N SER A 72 -16.01 -41.65 8.66
CA SER A 72 -16.95 -40.53 8.78
C SER A 72 -16.64 -39.47 7.73
N LYS A 73 -17.72 -38.92 7.16
CA LYS A 73 -17.68 -37.76 6.27
C LYS A 73 -17.95 -36.50 7.08
N VAL A 74 -16.99 -35.59 7.07
CA VAL A 74 -17.09 -34.29 7.73
C VAL A 74 -17.28 -33.23 6.66
N VAL A 75 -18.36 -32.48 6.75
CA VAL A 75 -18.60 -31.33 5.89
C VAL A 75 -18.07 -30.09 6.58
N VAL A 76 -17.21 -29.34 5.90
CA VAL A 76 -16.71 -28.04 6.34
C VAL A 76 -17.37 -26.97 5.48
N ARG A 77 -17.91 -25.94 6.13
CA ARG A 77 -18.37 -24.72 5.50
C ARG A 77 -17.63 -23.53 6.09
N HIS A 78 -17.44 -22.51 5.28
CA HIS A 78 -16.97 -21.23 5.78
C HIS A 78 -18.18 -20.38 6.17
N ASN A 79 -18.23 -19.88 7.41
CA ASN A 79 -19.37 -19.11 7.92
C ASN A 79 -19.63 -17.76 7.20
N MET A 80 -18.75 -17.35 6.28
CA MET A 80 -18.86 -16.13 5.49
C MET A 80 -19.49 -16.38 4.10
N VAL A 81 -19.83 -17.63 3.75
CA VAL A 81 -20.46 -17.95 2.45
C VAL A 81 -21.82 -17.26 2.32
N ALA A 82 -22.56 -17.06 3.41
CA ALA A 82 -23.79 -16.26 3.38
C ALA A 82 -23.53 -14.79 2.98
N SER A 83 -22.44 -14.20 3.49
CA SER A 83 -22.00 -12.87 3.10
C SER A 83 -21.52 -12.79 1.65
N TRP A 84 -20.98 -13.88 1.10
CA TRP A 84 -20.67 -13.98 -0.34
C TRP A 84 -21.92 -13.90 -1.19
N LYS A 85 -23.00 -14.59 -0.82
CA LYS A 85 -24.29 -14.50 -1.54
C LYS A 85 -24.82 -13.05 -1.54
N ALA A 86 -24.80 -12.39 -0.38
CA ALA A 86 -25.20 -10.99 -0.26
C ALA A 86 -24.33 -10.05 -1.13
N PHE A 87 -23.02 -10.31 -1.21
CA PHE A 87 -22.13 -9.59 -2.12
C PHE A 87 -22.54 -9.79 -3.59
N VAL A 88 -22.75 -11.02 -4.04
CA VAL A 88 -23.14 -11.34 -5.43
C VAL A 88 -24.47 -10.68 -5.79
N ASP A 89 -25.48 -10.79 -4.93
CA ASP A 89 -26.79 -10.18 -5.15
C ASP A 89 -26.67 -8.65 -5.30
N THR A 90 -25.86 -8.02 -4.45
CA THR A 90 -25.64 -6.58 -4.49
C THR A 90 -24.79 -6.15 -5.70
N PHE A 91 -23.83 -6.98 -6.12
CA PHE A 91 -23.05 -6.75 -7.33
C PHE A 91 -23.94 -6.74 -8.58
N GLU A 92 -24.89 -7.68 -8.69
CA GLU A 92 -25.84 -7.69 -9.81
C GLU A 92 -26.75 -6.46 -9.81
N LEU A 93 -27.18 -5.97 -8.63
CA LEU A 93 -27.89 -4.68 -8.53
C LEU A 93 -27.04 -3.50 -9.02
N ALA A 94 -25.74 -3.49 -8.72
CA ALA A 94 -24.82 -2.46 -9.22
C ALA A 94 -24.66 -2.55 -10.74
N ARG A 95 -24.53 -3.76 -11.31
CA ARG A 95 -24.49 -3.96 -12.76
C ARG A 95 -25.75 -3.42 -13.45
N GLN A 96 -26.92 -3.70 -12.90
CA GLN A 96 -28.20 -3.19 -13.41
C GLN A 96 -28.26 -1.66 -13.34
N ALA A 97 -27.88 -1.06 -12.20
CA ALA A 97 -27.86 0.39 -12.04
C ALA A 97 -26.90 1.07 -13.03
N SER A 98 -25.73 0.45 -13.28
CA SER A 98 -24.77 0.91 -14.28
C SER A 98 -25.34 0.86 -15.70
N ALA A 99 -25.96 -0.25 -16.09
CA ALA A 99 -26.59 -0.41 -17.40
C ALA A 99 -27.72 0.62 -17.63
N GLN A 100 -28.45 0.97 -16.58
CA GLN A 100 -29.53 1.97 -16.59
C GLN A 100 -29.05 3.42 -16.41
N LYS A 101 -27.74 3.66 -16.28
CA LYS A 101 -27.14 4.99 -16.01
C LYS A 101 -27.70 5.68 -14.76
N GLN A 102 -28.07 4.91 -13.73
CA GLN A 102 -28.60 5.41 -12.45
C GLN A 102 -27.47 5.66 -11.45
N PHE A 103 -26.71 6.76 -11.61
CA PHE A 103 -25.46 7.00 -10.86
C PHE A 103 -25.61 6.98 -9.33
N ILE A 104 -26.61 7.64 -8.75
CA ILE A 104 -26.83 7.66 -7.30
C ILE A 104 -27.09 6.24 -6.75
N ARG A 105 -27.89 5.45 -7.48
CA ARG A 105 -28.17 4.05 -7.10
C ARG A 105 -26.93 3.18 -7.26
N LEU A 106 -26.17 3.40 -8.31
CA LEU A 106 -24.92 2.70 -8.59
C LEU A 106 -23.92 2.90 -7.44
N GLU A 107 -23.64 4.14 -7.04
CA GLU A 107 -22.73 4.45 -5.93
C GLU A 107 -23.16 3.76 -4.64
N ARG A 108 -24.45 3.85 -4.30
CA ARG A 108 -25.00 3.20 -3.09
C ARG A 108 -24.84 1.67 -3.14
N THR A 109 -25.16 1.05 -4.26
CA THR A 109 -25.09 -0.43 -4.41
C THR A 109 -23.65 -0.93 -4.43
N VAL A 110 -22.74 -0.21 -5.09
CA VAL A 110 -21.30 -0.49 -5.00
C VAL A 110 -20.83 -0.39 -3.55
N GLY A 111 -21.21 0.66 -2.81
CA GLY A 111 -20.89 0.80 -1.39
C GLY A 111 -21.39 -0.37 -0.52
N GLN A 112 -22.60 -0.87 -0.79
CA GLN A 112 -23.16 -2.03 -0.10
C GLN A 112 -22.41 -3.33 -0.45
N ALA A 113 -22.11 -3.56 -1.73
CA ALA A 113 -21.33 -4.71 -2.17
C ALA A 113 -19.96 -4.72 -1.49
N LEU A 114 -19.31 -3.56 -1.40
CA LEU A 114 -18.02 -3.41 -0.70
C LEU A 114 -18.13 -3.75 0.79
N GLY A 115 -19.19 -3.30 1.46
CA GLY A 115 -19.46 -3.64 2.86
C GLY A 115 -19.60 -5.14 3.09
N HIS A 116 -20.14 -5.88 2.12
CA HIS A 116 -20.19 -7.35 2.17
C HIS A 116 -18.86 -8.00 1.80
N LEU A 117 -18.12 -7.43 0.86
CA LEU A 117 -16.86 -7.98 0.35
C LEU A 117 -15.72 -7.90 1.37
N MET A 118 -15.55 -6.78 2.06
CA MET A 118 -14.42 -6.57 2.99
C MET A 118 -14.28 -7.68 4.04
N PRO A 119 -15.35 -8.10 4.75
CA PRO A 119 -15.28 -9.23 5.67
C PRO A 119 -14.86 -10.56 5.02
N LEU A 120 -15.20 -10.80 3.75
CA LEU A 120 -14.85 -12.02 3.03
C LEU A 120 -13.34 -12.10 2.79
N VAL A 121 -12.76 -10.95 2.46
CA VAL A 121 -11.33 -10.78 2.17
C VAL A 121 -10.52 -10.95 3.44
N ASP A 122 -10.91 -10.26 4.52
CA ASP A 122 -10.25 -10.41 5.83
C ASP A 122 -10.37 -11.86 6.35
N ALA A 123 -11.44 -12.57 5.99
CA ALA A 123 -11.63 -13.98 6.33
C ALA A 123 -10.94 -14.96 5.36
N LYS A 124 -10.26 -14.46 4.32
CA LYS A 124 -9.60 -15.26 3.26
C LYS A 124 -10.54 -16.20 2.50
N LEU A 125 -11.82 -15.84 2.37
CA LEU A 125 -12.83 -16.69 1.70
C LEU A 125 -12.41 -17.07 0.27
N LEU A 126 -11.90 -16.11 -0.51
CA LEU A 126 -11.49 -16.35 -1.91
C LEU A 126 -10.30 -17.31 -2.04
N VAL A 127 -9.50 -17.48 -0.98
CA VAL A 127 -8.43 -18.49 -0.95
C VAL A 127 -9.00 -19.88 -0.73
N ALA A 128 -10.01 -19.99 0.14
CA ALA A 128 -10.70 -21.25 0.39
C ALA A 128 -11.62 -21.67 -0.79
N TYR A 129 -12.19 -20.69 -1.51
CA TYR A 129 -13.10 -20.89 -2.65
C TYR A 129 -12.57 -20.17 -3.91
N PRO A 130 -11.51 -20.68 -4.58
CA PRO A 130 -10.89 -20.01 -5.73
C PRO A 130 -11.84 -19.74 -6.91
N GLN A 131 -12.88 -20.54 -7.08
CA GLN A 131 -13.91 -20.37 -8.10
C GLN A 131 -14.73 -19.08 -7.93
N PHE A 132 -14.79 -18.51 -6.72
CA PHE A 132 -15.43 -17.22 -6.47
C PHE A 132 -14.62 -16.05 -7.03
N ASP A 133 -13.33 -16.25 -7.30
CA ASP A 133 -12.40 -15.23 -7.81
C ASP A 133 -12.86 -14.63 -9.15
N LEU A 134 -13.54 -15.41 -10.01
CA LEU A 134 -14.01 -14.90 -11.29
C LEU A 134 -15.03 -13.76 -11.14
N ILE A 135 -16.03 -13.95 -10.28
CA ILE A 135 -17.07 -12.94 -10.02
C ILE A 135 -16.44 -11.72 -9.34
N PHE A 136 -15.53 -11.99 -8.41
CA PHE A 136 -14.78 -10.96 -7.72
C PHE A 136 -13.98 -10.06 -8.68
N ARG A 137 -13.20 -10.64 -9.61
CA ARG A 137 -12.46 -9.88 -10.64
C ARG A 137 -13.36 -9.05 -11.55
N GLN A 138 -14.56 -9.55 -11.86
CA GLN A 138 -15.54 -8.78 -12.63
C GLN A 138 -16.03 -7.55 -11.85
N PHE A 139 -16.25 -7.69 -10.54
CA PHE A 139 -16.61 -6.56 -9.69
C PHE A 139 -15.50 -5.50 -9.67
N GLU A 140 -14.25 -5.91 -9.46
CA GLU A 140 -13.09 -5.00 -9.49
C GLU A 140 -12.96 -4.26 -10.83
N GLY A 141 -13.02 -5.00 -11.93
CA GLY A 141 -12.90 -4.42 -13.28
C GLY A 141 -13.99 -3.42 -13.61
N ASN A 142 -15.22 -3.65 -13.12
CA ASN A 142 -16.36 -2.78 -13.39
C ASN A 142 -16.41 -1.55 -12.46
N PHE A 143 -15.98 -1.71 -11.21
CA PHE A 143 -16.32 -0.75 -10.14
C PHE A 143 -15.16 -0.24 -9.29
N SER A 144 -13.92 -0.62 -9.59
CA SER A 144 -12.72 -0.10 -8.91
C SER A 144 -12.65 1.41 -8.82
N ARG A 145 -13.00 2.13 -9.90
CA ARG A 145 -13.07 3.60 -9.92
C ARG A 145 -13.99 4.23 -8.87
N TYR A 146 -15.01 3.50 -8.39
CA TYR A 146 -15.92 3.99 -7.35
C TYR A 146 -15.33 3.76 -5.94
N MET A 147 -14.47 2.76 -5.79
CA MET A 147 -13.67 2.57 -4.57
C MET A 147 -12.65 3.71 -4.41
N ASP A 148 -12.14 4.20 -5.54
CA ASP A 148 -11.14 5.28 -5.60
C ASP A 148 -11.69 6.65 -5.20
N GLN A 149 -12.99 6.90 -5.40
CA GLN A 149 -13.61 8.21 -5.14
C GLN A 149 -14.00 8.42 -3.67
N GLU A 150 -13.97 7.36 -2.87
CA GLU A 150 -14.48 7.35 -1.50
C GLU A 150 -13.33 7.34 -0.49
N TYR A 151 -13.05 8.52 0.08
CA TYR A 151 -11.99 8.76 1.08
C TYR A 151 -11.93 7.73 2.22
N LYS A 152 -13.06 7.11 2.58
CA LYS A 152 -13.15 6.07 3.62
C LYS A 152 -12.24 4.86 3.35
N PHE A 153 -11.95 4.56 2.08
CA PHE A 153 -11.07 3.44 1.73
C PHE A 153 -9.59 3.79 1.92
N ILE A 154 -9.20 5.02 1.56
CA ILE A 154 -7.85 5.56 1.88
C ILE A 154 -7.67 5.60 3.40
N GLU A 155 -8.68 6.09 4.13
CA GLU A 155 -8.71 6.10 5.59
C GLU A 155 -8.54 4.70 6.16
N SER A 156 -9.32 3.72 5.68
CA SER A 156 -9.23 2.34 6.16
C SER A 156 -7.86 1.70 5.90
N ALA A 157 -7.27 1.94 4.72
CA ALA A 157 -5.92 1.47 4.38
C ALA A 157 -4.86 2.11 5.30
N ALA A 158 -4.92 3.43 5.49
CA ALA A 158 -4.05 4.16 6.41
C ALA A 158 -4.19 3.65 7.85
N HIS A 159 -5.42 3.46 8.34
CA HIS A 159 -5.69 2.90 9.67
C HIS A 159 -5.06 1.52 9.84
N LYS A 160 -5.30 0.58 8.91
CA LYS A 160 -4.77 -0.79 9.00
C LYS A 160 -3.23 -0.79 8.95
N TYR A 161 -2.64 0.05 8.11
CA TYR A 161 -1.20 0.16 7.98
C TYR A 161 -0.55 0.77 9.22
N PHE A 162 -0.97 1.97 9.62
CA PHE A 162 -0.38 2.68 10.75
C PHE A 162 -0.65 1.99 12.08
N SER A 163 -1.79 1.30 12.23
CA SER A 163 -2.03 0.46 13.40
C SER A 163 -0.96 -0.62 13.54
N LYS A 164 -0.49 -1.22 12.44
CA LYS A 164 0.60 -2.21 12.50
C LYS A 164 1.96 -1.55 12.75
N VAL A 165 2.26 -0.45 12.07
CA VAL A 165 3.54 0.26 12.19
C VAL A 165 3.75 0.82 13.60
N PHE A 166 2.67 1.26 14.26
CA PHE A 166 2.72 1.89 15.57
C PHE A 166 2.06 1.04 16.68
N ALA A 167 1.77 -0.25 16.44
CA ALA A 167 1.16 -1.15 17.42
C ALA A 167 2.09 -1.46 18.61
N ASP A 168 3.40 -1.49 18.40
CA ASP A 168 4.36 -1.97 19.39
C ASP A 168 4.62 -0.91 20.47
N ASN A 169 3.74 -0.87 21.48
CA ASN A 169 4.02 -0.25 22.77
C ASN A 169 3.26 -0.97 23.90
N PRO A 170 3.95 -1.82 24.69
CA PRO A 170 3.34 -2.57 25.78
C PRO A 170 2.76 -1.69 26.90
N GLU A 171 3.28 -0.47 27.07
CA GLU A 171 2.91 0.43 28.15
C GLU A 171 1.70 1.31 27.80
N CYS A 172 1.44 1.55 26.51
CA CYS A 172 0.34 2.37 26.01
C CYS A 172 -0.20 1.80 24.68
N PRO A 173 -1.05 0.76 24.74
CA PRO A 173 -1.52 0.04 23.55
C PRO A 173 -2.55 0.83 22.74
N THR A 174 -3.18 1.86 23.31
CA THR A 174 -4.27 2.60 22.64
C THR A 174 -3.72 3.61 21.65
N LEU A 175 -3.79 3.23 20.37
CA LEU A 175 -3.52 4.11 19.22
C LEU A 175 -4.82 4.74 18.74
N HIS A 176 -4.82 6.07 18.59
CA HIS A 176 -5.90 6.82 17.97
C HIS A 176 -5.39 7.38 16.64
N ILE A 177 -6.03 6.97 15.56
CA ILE A 177 -5.77 7.50 14.22
C ILE A 177 -7.00 8.32 13.82
N LYS A 178 -6.79 9.56 13.41
CA LYS A 178 -7.82 10.45 12.89
C LYS A 178 -7.45 10.86 11.47
N CYS A 179 -8.37 10.68 10.53
CA CYS A 179 -8.18 11.08 9.15
C CYS A 179 -9.04 12.31 8.82
N GLU A 180 -8.46 13.31 8.18
CA GLU A 180 -9.14 14.50 7.71
C GLU A 180 -8.88 14.70 6.22
N LYS A 181 -9.87 15.23 5.49
CA LYS A 181 -9.64 15.65 4.10
C LYS A 181 -8.75 16.87 4.09
N LYS A 182 -7.85 16.95 3.11
CA LYS A 182 -7.05 18.15 2.91
C LYS A 182 -7.94 19.37 2.67
N GLY A 183 -7.61 20.47 3.34
CA GLY A 183 -8.30 21.75 3.18
C GLY A 183 -7.86 22.49 1.90
N PRO A 184 -8.63 23.48 1.44
CA PRO A 184 -8.28 24.28 0.26
C PRO A 184 -7.02 25.14 0.44
N GLU A 185 -6.56 25.37 1.66
CA GLU A 185 -5.31 26.11 1.95
C GLU A 185 -4.06 25.22 1.86
N GLU A 186 -4.24 23.90 1.83
CA GLU A 186 -3.17 22.90 1.71
C GLU A 186 -2.84 22.61 0.25
N ASP A 187 -3.03 23.63 -0.59
CA ASP A 187 -3.01 23.58 -2.04
C ASP A 187 -1.57 23.38 -2.53
N GLY A 188 -1.23 22.11 -2.76
CA GLY A 188 0.07 21.61 -3.17
C GLY A 188 0.07 20.11 -2.94
N VAL A 189 0.29 19.34 -4.00
CA VAL A 189 0.37 17.87 -4.00
C VAL A 189 -1.00 17.20 -3.84
N GLN A 190 -1.60 16.89 -4.99
CA GLN A 190 -2.66 15.91 -5.34
C GLN A 190 -3.56 15.33 -4.22
N GLY A 191 -4.83 15.07 -4.56
CA GLY A 191 -5.89 14.60 -3.65
C GLY A 191 -5.44 13.57 -2.61
N GLY A 192 -5.93 13.72 -1.37
CA GLY A 192 -5.45 12.90 -0.27
C GLY A 192 -6.06 13.22 1.09
N LEU A 193 -5.55 12.53 2.11
CA LEU A 193 -5.93 12.65 3.51
C LEU A 193 -4.78 13.17 4.36
N ILE A 194 -5.11 13.73 5.51
CA ILE A 194 -4.19 13.98 6.61
C ILE A 194 -4.51 12.98 7.71
N CYS A 195 -3.54 12.16 8.07
CA CYS A 195 -3.64 11.20 9.16
C CYS A 195 -2.89 11.74 10.38
N TYR A 196 -3.64 12.02 11.45
CA TYR A 196 -3.09 12.32 12.76
C TYR A 196 -3.02 11.04 13.57
N ILE A 197 -1.81 10.69 14.01
CA ILE A 197 -1.56 9.51 14.82
C ILE A 197 -1.25 9.97 16.22
N MET A 198 -2.04 9.51 17.18
CA MET A 198 -1.93 9.86 18.59
C MET A 198 -1.87 8.60 19.44
N ARG A 199 -1.12 8.66 20.54
CA ARG A 199 -1.12 7.64 21.60
C ARG A 199 -1.35 8.33 22.92
N SER A 200 -2.37 7.90 23.65
CA SER A 200 -2.73 8.49 24.95
C SER A 200 -2.85 10.03 24.90
N LYS A 201 -3.38 10.57 23.80
CA LYS A 201 -3.51 12.02 23.48
C LYS A 201 -2.20 12.76 23.15
N SER A 202 -1.05 12.09 23.12
CA SER A 202 0.21 12.65 22.63
C SER A 202 0.35 12.39 21.11
N PRO A 203 0.72 13.40 20.30
CA PRO A 203 0.94 13.19 18.87
C PRO A 203 2.18 12.31 18.65
N ILE A 204 2.03 11.27 17.86
CA ILE A 204 3.12 10.45 17.32
C ILE A 204 3.61 11.04 16.00
N GLY A 205 2.68 11.49 15.16
CA GLY A 205 3.00 12.08 13.87
C GLY A 205 1.77 12.54 13.11
N LYS A 206 2.00 13.40 12.14
CA LYS A 206 1.01 13.88 11.17
C LYS A 206 1.51 13.48 9.79
N PHE A 207 0.67 12.77 9.03
CA PHE A 207 1.05 12.22 7.72
C PHE A 207 0.12 12.72 6.64
N TYR A 208 0.69 13.17 5.52
CA TYR A 208 -0.04 13.50 4.30
C TYR A 208 -0.07 12.25 3.41
N VAL A 209 -1.26 11.69 3.22
CA VAL A 209 -1.46 10.47 2.42
C VAL A 209 -2.06 10.84 1.08
N LYS A 210 -1.32 10.59 -0.01
CA LYS A 210 -1.77 10.80 -1.39
C LYS A 210 -1.97 9.49 -2.14
N GLU A 211 -2.86 9.54 -3.13
CA GLU A 211 -3.03 8.47 -4.12
C GLU A 211 -1.79 8.37 -5.01
N HIS A 212 -1.33 7.15 -5.27
CA HIS A 212 -0.29 6.89 -6.27
C HIS A 212 -0.95 6.49 -7.59
N MET A 213 -0.99 7.42 -8.56
CA MET A 213 -1.46 7.16 -9.91
C MET A 213 -0.29 6.88 -10.84
N ALA A 214 -0.06 5.63 -11.24
CA ALA A 214 0.75 5.40 -12.45
C ALA A 214 -0.03 5.98 -13.64
N HIS A 215 0.62 6.85 -14.41
CA HIS A 215 0.07 7.54 -15.60
C HIS A 215 -0.51 6.64 -16.71
N ALA A 216 -0.60 5.33 -16.51
CA ALA A 216 -1.23 4.42 -17.44
C ALA A 216 -2.17 3.49 -16.67
N THR A 217 -3.36 3.28 -17.23
CA THR A 217 -4.39 2.34 -16.81
C THR A 217 -3.84 1.11 -16.07
N GLY A 218 -4.32 0.89 -14.84
CA GLY A 218 -3.99 -0.26 -13.98
C GLY A 218 -3.36 0.09 -12.63
N GLN A 219 -3.55 -0.82 -11.66
CA GLN A 219 -3.03 -0.79 -10.27
C GLN A 219 -1.51 -0.95 -10.19
N HIS A 220 -0.73 -0.07 -10.83
CA HIS A 220 0.72 -0.22 -10.91
C HIS A 220 1.45 0.83 -10.08
N ALA A 221 2.34 0.42 -9.17
CA ALA A 221 3.30 1.34 -8.57
C ALA A 221 4.38 1.77 -9.59
N ASP A 222 4.77 3.06 -9.59
CA ASP A 222 5.94 3.57 -10.32
C ASP A 222 7.14 3.50 -9.37
N LEU A 223 7.95 2.45 -9.51
CA LEU A 223 9.09 2.19 -8.64
C LEU A 223 10.12 3.34 -8.65
N ARG A 224 10.16 4.16 -9.70
CA ARG A 224 11.06 5.32 -9.77
C ARG A 224 10.60 6.43 -8.83
N GLU A 225 9.30 6.69 -8.76
CA GLU A 225 8.73 7.63 -7.79
C GLU A 225 9.00 7.17 -6.37
N LEU A 226 8.72 5.89 -6.07
CA LEU A 226 8.98 5.34 -4.74
C LEU A 226 10.47 5.42 -4.37
N PHE A 227 11.36 5.08 -5.30
CA PHE A 227 12.79 5.17 -5.12
C PHE A 227 13.24 6.60 -4.79
N VAL A 228 12.76 7.60 -5.55
CA VAL A 228 13.11 8.99 -5.29
C VAL A 228 12.62 9.44 -3.93
N TYR A 229 11.37 9.15 -3.56
CA TYR A 229 10.86 9.44 -2.22
C TYR A 229 11.75 8.85 -1.13
N LYS A 230 12.15 7.58 -1.30
CA LYS A 230 12.99 6.90 -0.30
C LYS A 230 14.40 7.46 -0.24
N LEU A 231 14.97 7.86 -1.38
CA LEU A 231 16.28 8.51 -1.42
C LEU A 231 16.23 9.89 -0.75
N LEU A 232 15.20 10.70 -1.03
CA LEU A 232 15.03 12.03 -0.43
C LEU A 232 14.91 11.94 1.11
N GLU A 233 14.17 10.95 1.63
CA GLU A 233 14.14 10.64 3.06
C GLU A 233 15.55 10.32 3.60
N LEU A 234 16.26 9.38 2.96
CA LEU A 234 17.55 8.89 3.46
C LEU A 234 18.65 9.96 3.47
N ILE A 235 18.61 10.90 2.52
CA ILE A 235 19.56 12.02 2.45
C ILE A 235 19.12 13.25 3.28
N GLY A 236 17.96 13.17 3.95
CA GLY A 236 17.46 14.22 4.84
C GLY A 236 16.93 15.47 4.13
N VAL A 237 16.57 15.36 2.85
CA VAL A 237 15.97 16.47 2.07
C VAL A 237 14.50 16.20 1.72
N GLY A 238 13.92 15.12 2.20
CA GLY A 238 12.50 14.80 2.07
C GLY A 238 11.92 14.32 3.39
N PRO A 239 10.59 14.29 3.49
CA PRO A 239 9.91 13.76 4.67
C PRO A 239 10.15 12.25 4.80
N LYS A 240 9.93 11.72 6.00
CA LYS A 240 9.80 10.28 6.19
C LYS A 240 8.65 9.75 5.34
N VAL A 241 8.92 8.72 4.53
CA VAL A 241 7.92 8.17 3.60
C VAL A 241 7.47 6.77 4.00
N HIS A 242 6.17 6.54 3.84
CA HIS A 242 5.49 5.27 4.01
C HIS A 242 4.78 4.90 2.71
N PHE A 243 5.07 3.69 2.22
CA PHE A 243 4.33 3.10 1.12
C PHE A 243 3.21 2.25 1.70
N ILE A 244 1.99 2.75 1.60
CA ILE A 244 0.81 2.17 2.24
C ILE A 244 0.12 1.30 1.18
N PRO A 245 0.23 -0.03 1.26
CA PRO A 245 -0.44 -0.91 0.31
C PRO A 245 -1.95 -0.70 0.43
N ASN A 246 -2.62 -0.63 -0.70
CA ASN A 246 -4.06 -0.68 -0.65
C ASN A 246 -4.50 -2.08 -0.25
N VAL A 247 -5.15 -2.18 0.91
CA VAL A 247 -5.70 -3.43 1.43
C VAL A 247 -7.12 -3.69 0.93
N HIS A 248 -7.67 -2.71 0.20
CA HIS A 248 -8.94 -2.79 -0.50
C HIS A 248 -8.67 -2.73 -2.00
N TYR A 249 -9.52 -3.35 -2.79
CA TYR A 249 -9.24 -3.61 -4.20
C TYR A 249 -9.53 -2.40 -5.11
N SER A 250 -8.96 -1.24 -4.81
CA SER A 250 -9.16 -0.01 -5.58
C SER A 250 -8.25 0.04 -6.82
N SER A 251 -8.52 0.91 -7.81
CA SER A 251 -7.63 1.00 -8.98
C SER A 251 -6.27 1.62 -8.62
N PHE A 252 -6.16 2.22 -7.43
CA PHE A 252 -4.90 2.58 -6.80
C PHE A 252 -4.34 1.40 -6.03
N GLY A 253 -3.25 0.82 -6.54
CA GLY A 253 -2.55 -0.26 -5.84
C GLY A 253 -1.79 0.21 -4.59
N LEU A 254 -1.51 1.51 -4.46
CA LEU A 254 -0.62 2.05 -3.43
C LEU A 254 -1.02 3.49 -3.05
N TYR A 255 -0.82 3.85 -1.79
CA TYR A 255 -0.81 5.23 -1.32
C TYR A 255 0.58 5.61 -0.82
N ILE A 256 0.93 6.88 -0.91
CA ILE A 256 2.19 7.42 -0.38
C ILE A 256 1.84 8.31 0.80
N GLY A 257 2.30 7.93 2.00
CA GLY A 257 2.19 8.73 3.21
C GLY A 257 3.51 9.42 3.53
N THR A 258 3.53 10.75 3.59
CA THR A 258 4.72 11.53 3.99
C THR A 258 4.48 12.20 5.34
N GLU A 259 5.45 12.11 6.24
CA GLU A 259 5.38 12.81 7.53
C GLU A 259 5.48 14.33 7.34
N GLU A 260 4.75 15.09 8.16
CA GLU A 260 4.84 16.55 8.18
C GLU A 260 6.27 16.98 8.48
N VAL A 261 6.79 17.89 7.65
CA VAL A 261 8.09 18.52 7.89
C VAL A 261 7.89 19.72 8.83
N PRO A 262 8.46 19.69 10.05
CA PRO A 262 8.27 20.77 11.01
C PRO A 262 8.74 22.12 10.48
N SER A 263 7.91 23.15 10.69
CA SER A 263 8.19 24.53 10.29
C SER A 263 8.52 24.71 8.79
N PHE A 264 7.97 23.83 7.95
CA PHE A 264 8.18 23.89 6.50
C PHE A 264 7.60 25.18 5.91
N ARG A 265 8.42 25.87 5.10
CA ARG A 265 8.03 27.08 4.36
C ARG A 265 8.21 26.83 2.87
N ARG A 266 7.12 26.85 2.11
CA ARG A 266 7.12 26.63 0.65
C ARG A 266 7.89 27.72 -0.06
N ALA A 267 8.51 27.36 -1.19
CA ALA A 267 9.28 28.30 -2.00
C ALA A 267 8.46 29.45 -2.61
N ASP A 268 7.12 29.33 -2.66
CA ASP A 268 6.21 30.41 -3.08
C ASP A 268 5.67 31.24 -1.92
N THR A 269 6.14 31.01 -0.69
CA THR A 269 5.74 31.84 0.46
C THR A 269 6.23 33.27 0.26
N ASN A 270 5.31 34.23 0.33
CA ASN A 270 5.64 35.65 0.17
C ASN A 270 6.74 36.08 1.15
N GLY A 271 7.77 36.74 0.61
CA GLY A 271 8.92 37.21 1.40
C GLY A 271 9.93 36.14 1.81
N LEU A 272 9.75 34.88 1.38
CA LEU A 272 10.78 33.85 1.57
C LEU A 272 11.85 33.97 0.49
N GLU A 273 13.08 34.24 0.92
CA GLU A 273 14.24 34.17 0.04
C GLU A 273 14.89 32.78 0.12
N ILE A 274 15.04 32.13 -1.05
CA ILE A 274 15.77 30.88 -1.18
C ILE A 274 17.20 31.20 -1.65
N SER A 275 18.18 30.70 -0.91
CA SER A 275 19.59 30.95 -1.21
C SER A 275 20.01 30.29 -2.53
N SER A 276 21.10 30.78 -3.13
CA SER A 276 21.65 30.20 -4.36
C SER A 276 22.11 28.74 -4.14
N GLU A 277 22.58 28.41 -2.94
CA GLU A 277 22.98 27.07 -2.53
C GLU A 277 21.79 26.11 -2.50
N VAL A 278 20.67 26.51 -1.91
CA VAL A 278 19.45 25.69 -1.88
C VAL A 278 18.89 25.48 -3.29
N HIS A 279 18.90 26.52 -4.12
CA HIS A 279 18.59 26.36 -5.54
C HIS A 279 19.52 25.34 -6.21
N ALA A 280 20.80 25.28 -5.81
CA ALA A 280 21.82 24.47 -6.47
C ALA A 280 21.66 23.01 -6.07
N GLN A 281 21.32 22.76 -4.80
CA GLN A 281 20.93 21.44 -4.29
C GLN A 281 19.70 20.91 -5.04
N ARG A 282 18.64 21.73 -5.17
CA ARG A 282 17.44 21.36 -5.92
C ARG A 282 17.76 21.06 -7.39
N ALA A 283 18.56 21.90 -8.05
CA ALA A 283 18.92 21.71 -9.45
C ALA A 283 19.82 20.48 -9.68
N LEU A 284 20.64 20.10 -8.68
CA LEU A 284 21.43 18.87 -8.70
C LEU A 284 20.51 17.66 -8.65
N LEU A 285 19.64 17.58 -7.65
CA LEU A 285 18.69 16.46 -7.47
C LEU A 285 17.76 16.31 -8.67
N ARG A 286 17.22 17.42 -9.20
CA ARG A 286 16.36 17.41 -10.38
C ARG A 286 17.02 16.70 -11.57
N ARG A 287 18.29 17.00 -11.82
CA ARG A 287 19.06 16.42 -12.94
C ARG A 287 19.50 15.00 -12.66
N LEU A 288 20.02 14.76 -11.46
CA LEU A 288 20.50 13.44 -11.06
C LEU A 288 19.37 12.42 -11.12
N LEU A 289 18.16 12.79 -10.68
CA LEU A 289 17.00 11.90 -10.55
C LEU A 289 16.02 11.98 -11.73
N PHE A 290 16.31 12.81 -12.73
CA PHE A 290 15.44 13.07 -13.89
C PHE A 290 14.02 13.52 -13.53
N VAL A 291 13.87 14.28 -12.44
CA VAL A 291 12.56 14.81 -12.01
C VAL A 291 12.21 16.01 -12.87
N LYS A 292 11.04 15.98 -13.52
CA LYS A 292 10.58 17.10 -14.36
C LYS A 292 10.06 18.23 -13.51
N ASP A 293 9.16 17.91 -12.58
CA ASP A 293 8.38 18.89 -11.85
C ASP A 293 8.74 18.95 -10.36
N LEU A 294 9.43 20.04 -10.03
CA LEU A 294 9.71 20.49 -8.66
C LEU A 294 9.26 21.95 -8.54
N HIS A 295 8.02 22.27 -8.92
CA HIS A 295 7.49 23.63 -8.78
C HIS A 295 7.49 24.13 -7.32
N SER A 296 7.27 25.42 -7.13
CA SER A 296 7.46 26.12 -5.85
C SER A 296 6.58 25.64 -4.68
N LYS A 297 5.53 24.85 -4.95
CA LYS A 297 4.70 24.25 -3.89
C LYS A 297 5.25 22.92 -3.38
N ASN A 298 6.13 22.27 -4.13
CA ASN A 298 6.63 20.91 -3.83
C ASN A 298 7.97 20.91 -3.10
N TYR A 299 8.58 22.09 -2.92
CA TYR A 299 9.82 22.25 -2.17
C TYR A 299 9.84 23.57 -1.40
N GLY A 300 10.77 23.67 -0.46
CA GLY A 300 10.91 24.81 0.41
C GLY A 300 12.06 24.62 1.40
N LEU A 301 11.95 25.31 2.54
CA LEU A 301 12.89 25.19 3.65
C LEU A 301 12.24 24.51 4.83
N ASN A 302 12.95 23.59 5.49
CA ASN A 302 12.55 23.05 6.79
C ASN A 302 12.82 24.06 7.93
N GLY A 303 12.52 23.69 9.18
CA GLY A 303 12.78 24.50 10.36
C GLY A 303 14.25 24.92 10.55
N ASP A 304 15.21 24.17 10.01
CA ASP A 304 16.64 24.46 10.05
C ASP A 304 17.11 25.33 8.87
N GLY A 305 16.20 25.77 8.00
CA GLY A 305 16.55 26.53 6.80
C GLY A 305 17.19 25.70 5.69
N LYS A 306 17.14 24.37 5.76
CA LYS A 306 17.68 23.45 4.73
C LYS A 306 16.63 23.09 3.70
N LEU A 307 17.07 22.68 2.51
CA LEU A 307 16.19 22.20 1.44
C LEU A 307 15.30 21.05 1.94
N SER A 308 14.01 21.16 1.69
CA SER A 308 13.05 20.06 1.83
C SER A 308 12.18 19.96 0.57
N ILE A 309 12.06 18.76 0.02
CA ILE A 309 11.24 18.38 -1.13
C ILE A 309 10.15 17.45 -0.60
N ILE A 310 8.90 17.92 -0.65
CA ILE A 310 7.75 17.22 -0.06
C ILE A 310 6.93 16.43 -1.10
N ASP A 311 7.14 16.72 -2.40
CA ASP A 311 6.54 15.98 -3.50
C ASP A 311 7.36 16.08 -4.78
N ILE A 312 7.11 15.15 -5.68
CA ILE A 312 7.69 15.09 -7.01
C ILE A 312 6.61 14.67 -8.00
N GLN A 313 6.66 15.24 -9.20
CA GLN A 313 5.80 14.80 -10.30
C GLN A 313 6.61 14.73 -11.58
N ASP A 314 6.22 13.80 -12.44
CA ASP A 314 6.78 13.55 -13.77
C ASP A 314 8.29 13.26 -13.81
N PHE A 315 8.67 12.39 -14.74
CA PHE A 315 10.07 12.13 -15.05
C PHE A 315 10.37 12.59 -16.47
N VAL A 316 11.51 13.27 -16.66
CA VAL A 316 12.01 13.60 -18.00
C VAL A 316 12.85 12.46 -18.56
N GLN A 317 13.15 12.56 -19.86
CA GLN A 317 14.18 11.73 -20.45
C GLN A 317 15.52 11.97 -19.74
N PRO A 318 16.38 10.96 -19.64
CA PRO A 318 17.68 11.06 -19.01
C PRO A 318 18.50 12.20 -19.61
N GLU A 319 18.83 13.19 -18.79
CA GLU A 319 19.77 14.23 -19.16
C GLU A 319 21.11 13.96 -18.49
N MET A 320 22.20 14.19 -19.20
CA MET A 320 23.52 13.98 -18.62
C MET A 320 23.76 14.98 -17.49
N VAL A 321 24.10 14.49 -16.29
CA VAL A 321 24.27 15.33 -15.09
C VAL A 321 25.39 16.37 -15.26
N HIS A 322 26.34 16.19 -16.18
CA HIS A 322 27.40 17.17 -16.42
C HIS A 322 26.89 18.55 -16.84
N LYS A 323 25.70 18.63 -17.46
CA LYS A 323 25.04 19.91 -17.77
C LYS A 323 24.73 20.71 -16.51
N TYR A 324 24.66 20.08 -15.34
CA TYR A 324 24.59 20.76 -14.05
C TYR A 324 25.81 21.66 -13.82
N LEU A 325 27.03 21.14 -14.06
CA LEU A 325 28.27 21.88 -13.83
C LEU A 325 28.43 23.01 -14.85
N GLU A 326 28.03 22.79 -16.09
CA GLU A 326 28.11 23.77 -17.18
C GLU A 326 27.09 24.91 -17.03
N GLY A 327 25.96 24.67 -16.35
CA GLY A 327 24.92 25.67 -16.13
C GLY A 327 23.90 25.73 -17.28
N TYR A 328 22.87 26.56 -17.11
CA TYR A 328 21.79 26.75 -18.09
C TYR A 328 21.25 28.17 -18.03
N GLN A 329 20.59 28.63 -19.10
CA GLN A 329 20.25 30.04 -19.35
C GLN A 329 19.40 30.74 -18.27
N SER A 330 18.81 30.01 -17.30
CA SER A 330 17.97 30.58 -16.23
C SER A 330 18.50 30.36 -14.81
N TRP A 331 19.77 30.00 -14.66
CA TRP A 331 20.43 29.79 -13.37
C TRP A 331 20.93 31.10 -12.73
N LYS A 332 20.66 31.31 -11.43
CA LYS A 332 21.01 32.55 -10.70
C LYS A 332 22.36 32.55 -9.96
N GLY A 333 23.07 31.41 -9.89
CA GLY A 333 24.34 31.29 -9.14
C GLY A 333 25.60 31.11 -10.01
N SER A 334 26.79 31.15 -9.40
CA SER A 334 28.05 30.93 -10.12
C SER A 334 28.33 29.44 -10.38
N LYS A 335 29.32 29.15 -11.25
CA LYS A 335 29.78 27.78 -11.51
C LYS A 335 30.46 27.18 -10.28
N GLU A 336 31.21 28.00 -9.57
CA GLU A 336 31.95 27.66 -8.35
C GLU A 336 30.99 27.21 -7.25
N ILE A 337 29.88 27.94 -7.05
CA ILE A 337 28.83 27.54 -6.10
C ILE A 337 28.26 26.16 -6.46
N ARG A 338 27.98 25.87 -7.74
CA ARG A 338 27.47 24.56 -8.16
C ARG A 338 28.46 23.43 -7.89
N ILE A 339 29.73 23.66 -8.19
CA ILE A 339 30.81 22.69 -7.92
C ILE A 339 30.90 22.42 -6.41
N GLN A 340 30.94 23.48 -5.60
CA GLN A 340 31.03 23.35 -4.15
C GLN A 340 29.81 22.61 -3.58
N VAL A 341 28.60 23.02 -3.97
CA VAL A 341 27.36 22.36 -3.55
C VAL A 341 27.34 20.89 -3.96
N ALA A 342 27.80 20.54 -5.17
CA ALA A 342 27.85 19.14 -5.57
C ALA A 342 28.81 18.31 -4.69
N LYS A 343 29.99 18.86 -4.35
CA LYS A 343 30.94 18.21 -3.42
C LYS A 343 30.30 18.04 -2.04
N ASP A 344 29.72 19.11 -1.51
CA ASP A 344 29.06 19.12 -0.20
C ASP A 344 27.89 18.14 -0.16
N CYS A 345 27.08 18.06 -1.22
CA CYS A 345 25.99 17.10 -1.32
C CYS A 345 26.49 15.66 -1.33
N ILE A 346 27.49 15.34 -2.15
CA ILE A 346 28.05 13.97 -2.22
C ILE A 346 28.52 13.52 -0.83
N GLN A 347 29.21 14.40 -0.11
CA GLN A 347 29.76 14.12 1.21
C GLN A 347 28.69 14.13 2.31
N ASN A 348 27.96 15.23 2.48
CA ASN A 348 27.03 15.44 3.59
C ASN A 348 25.79 14.56 3.50
N TRP A 349 25.35 14.23 2.28
CA TRP A 349 24.23 13.31 2.08
C TRP A 349 24.67 11.85 2.06
N ASN A 350 25.99 11.58 2.13
CA ASN A 350 26.56 10.26 1.90
C ASN A 350 25.91 9.60 0.67
N LEU A 351 25.90 10.35 -0.43
CA LEU A 351 24.92 10.19 -1.50
C LEU A 351 25.00 8.81 -2.16
N GLN A 352 26.21 8.28 -2.32
CA GLN A 352 26.43 6.96 -2.92
C GLN A 352 25.90 5.83 -2.04
N GLU A 353 26.17 5.86 -0.73
CA GLU A 353 25.67 4.85 0.20
C GLU A 353 24.14 4.91 0.29
N ASN A 354 23.58 6.12 0.42
CA ASN A 354 22.13 6.30 0.54
C ASN A 354 21.38 5.96 -0.75
N PHE A 355 22.01 6.13 -1.92
CA PHE A 355 21.49 5.66 -3.21
C PHE A 355 21.31 4.14 -3.24
N GLU A 356 22.30 3.37 -2.79
CA GLU A 356 22.22 1.91 -2.69
C GLU A 356 21.23 1.45 -1.61
N ARG A 357 21.19 2.14 -0.46
CA ARG A 357 20.22 1.87 0.61
C ARG A 357 18.78 2.10 0.14
N ALA A 358 18.53 3.13 -0.67
CA ALA A 358 17.22 3.37 -1.26
C ALA A 358 16.79 2.21 -2.18
N ASN A 359 17.69 1.70 -3.02
CA ASN A 359 17.42 0.56 -3.89
C ASN A 359 17.12 -0.73 -3.10
N THR A 360 17.89 -0.98 -2.04
CA THR A 360 17.67 -2.10 -1.12
C THR A 360 16.28 -2.01 -0.49
N ALA A 361 15.89 -0.82 -0.01
CA ALA A 361 14.57 -0.59 0.57
C ALA A 361 13.43 -0.83 -0.44
N ILE A 362 13.58 -0.38 -1.70
CA ILE A 362 12.58 -0.63 -2.75
C ILE A 362 12.50 -2.13 -3.09
N SER A 363 13.63 -2.83 -3.09
CA SER A 363 13.67 -4.27 -3.35
C SER A 363 12.93 -5.06 -2.26
N MET A 364 13.07 -4.69 -0.99
CA MET A 364 12.27 -5.26 0.10
C MET A 364 10.78 -4.95 -0.04
N GLN A 365 10.43 -3.75 -0.53
CA GLN A 365 9.03 -3.37 -0.76
C GLN A 365 8.38 -4.15 -1.89
N LYS A 366 9.12 -4.59 -2.93
CA LYS A 366 8.58 -5.45 -4.00
C LYS A 366 7.97 -6.74 -3.44
N GLU A 367 8.60 -7.35 -2.43
CA GLU A 367 8.07 -8.55 -1.78
C GLU A 367 6.79 -8.26 -0.97
N LEU A 368 6.74 -7.12 -0.27
CA LEU A 368 5.53 -6.66 0.42
C LEU A 368 4.38 -6.39 -0.56
N PHE A 369 4.67 -5.75 -1.69
CA PHE A 369 3.68 -5.48 -2.74
C PHE A 369 3.11 -6.77 -3.32
N LYS A 370 3.95 -7.79 -3.55
CA LYS A 370 3.53 -9.12 -4.00
C LYS A 370 2.57 -9.79 -3.02
N MET A 371 2.82 -9.70 -1.71
CA MET A 371 1.92 -10.25 -0.68
C MET A 371 0.55 -9.56 -0.64
N HIS A 372 0.48 -8.29 -1.07
CA HIS A 372 -0.74 -7.49 -1.09
C HIS A 372 -1.39 -7.39 -2.47
N SER A 373 -0.97 -8.23 -3.43
CA SER A 373 -1.44 -8.19 -4.82
C SER A 373 -1.28 -6.82 -5.50
N VAL A 374 -0.37 -5.99 -4.99
CA VAL A 374 -0.02 -4.70 -5.60
C VAL A 374 0.89 -4.99 -6.78
N SER A 375 0.34 -4.88 -7.99
CA SER A 375 1.15 -4.98 -9.19
C SER A 375 2.02 -3.72 -9.35
N TYR A 376 3.14 -3.85 -10.04
CA TYR A 376 3.96 -2.69 -10.44
C TYR A 376 4.29 -2.84 -11.91
N LYS A 377 4.43 -1.73 -12.62
CA LYS A 377 4.63 -1.75 -14.07
C LYS A 377 6.09 -2.09 -14.36
N PRO A 378 6.38 -3.18 -15.11
CA PRO A 378 7.72 -3.39 -15.67
C PRO A 378 8.07 -2.32 -16.71
N SER A 379 7.06 -1.60 -17.23
CA SER A 379 7.11 -0.80 -18.46
C SER A 379 7.97 0.48 -18.41
N ARG A 380 8.65 0.76 -17.30
CA ARG A 380 9.71 1.77 -17.21
C ARG A 380 10.83 1.12 -16.42
N ASN A 381 11.68 0.34 -17.11
CA ASN A 381 12.68 -0.55 -16.52
C ASN A 381 13.42 0.16 -15.38
N PHE A 382 12.97 -0.09 -14.14
CA PHE A 382 13.50 0.59 -12.95
C PHE A 382 15.00 0.31 -12.84
N ASP A 383 15.41 -0.88 -13.25
CA ASP A 383 16.81 -1.29 -13.28
C ASP A 383 17.61 -0.42 -14.26
N ASP A 384 17.08 -0.13 -15.46
CA ASP A 384 17.73 0.82 -16.40
C ASP A 384 17.79 2.23 -15.81
N TYR A 385 16.71 2.69 -15.18
CA TYR A 385 16.68 4.00 -14.51
C TYR A 385 17.73 4.09 -13.40
N PHE A 386 17.82 3.06 -12.57
CA PHE A 386 18.79 2.95 -11.50
C PHE A 386 20.22 2.95 -12.04
N VAL A 387 20.51 2.14 -13.06
CA VAL A 387 21.82 2.10 -13.74
C VAL A 387 22.19 3.48 -14.31
N GLN A 388 21.22 4.18 -14.90
CA GLN A 388 21.47 5.52 -15.46
C GLN A 388 21.78 6.56 -14.39
N ILE A 389 21.07 6.56 -13.25
CA ILE A 389 21.39 7.47 -12.14
C ILE A 389 22.77 7.13 -11.59
N ASN A 390 23.08 5.85 -11.39
CA ASN A 390 24.38 5.41 -10.90
C ASN A 390 25.51 5.88 -11.82
N ASN A 391 25.35 5.69 -13.14
CA ASN A 391 26.31 6.17 -14.13
C ASN A 391 26.48 7.69 -14.08
N ASN A 392 25.38 8.45 -13.92
CA ASN A 392 25.44 9.89 -13.74
C ASN A 392 26.17 10.28 -12.45
N LEU A 393 25.86 9.63 -11.32
CA LEU A 393 26.51 9.90 -10.04
C LEU A 393 28.03 9.67 -10.13
N ASN A 394 28.45 8.54 -10.71
CA ASN A 394 29.86 8.22 -10.92
C ASN A 394 30.53 9.24 -11.84
N ALA A 395 29.90 9.61 -12.95
CA ALA A 395 30.43 10.62 -13.87
C ALA A 395 30.54 12.01 -13.22
N LEU A 396 29.60 12.38 -12.33
CA LEU A 396 29.68 13.60 -11.54
C LEU A 396 30.86 13.54 -10.57
N MET A 397 31.02 12.45 -9.83
CA MET A 397 32.11 12.26 -8.88
C MET A 397 33.48 12.34 -9.57
N GLU A 398 33.66 11.67 -10.71
CA GLU A 398 34.92 11.74 -11.49
C GLU A 398 35.25 13.16 -11.96
N ARG A 399 34.24 13.96 -12.33
CA ARG A 399 34.45 15.35 -12.77
C ARG A 399 34.71 16.34 -11.62
N LEU A 400 34.43 15.95 -10.38
CA LEU A 400 34.63 16.78 -9.19
C LEU A 400 35.97 16.53 -8.49
N LYS A 401 36.66 15.44 -8.85
CA LYS A 401 38.09 15.22 -8.56
C LYS A 401 38.91 16.23 -9.34
#